data_AF-A0A371J5M5-F1
#
_entry.id   AF-A0A371J5M5-F1
#
_cell.length_a   1.000
_cell.length_b   1.000
_cell.length_c   1.000
_cell.angle_alpha   90.00
_cell.angle_beta   90.00
_cell.angle_gamma   90.00
#
_symmetry.space_group_name_H-M   'P 1'
#
loop_
_entity.id
_entity.type
_entity.pdbx_description
1 polymer ?
#
loop_
_entity_poly.entity_id
_entity_poly.type
_entity_poly.pdbx_seq_one_letter_code
_entity_poly.pdbx_strand_id
1 'polypeptide(L)'
;AIGAIGIARTFAYGGYKNNQIYDPDIKPMEFSSLDEVKNAPNHTINHFYEKLLKLKDNMNTESANEIANRRHKFMETFLDEFYYEWNFNE
;
A
#
# COMPACT_ATOMS: atom_id res chain seq x y z
N ALA A 1 -5.23 9.58 0.74
CA ALA A 1 -4.24 8.57 0.31
C ALA A 1 -4.34 7.30 1.15
N ILE A 2 -4.51 7.39 2.47
CA ILE A 2 -4.56 6.24 3.39
C ILE A 2 -5.98 5.93 3.90
N GLY A 3 -6.15 4.78 4.56
CA GLY A 3 -7.42 4.27 5.10
C GLY A 3 -8.26 3.56 4.03
N ALA A 4 -9.53 3.26 4.33
CA ALA A 4 -10.42 2.50 3.44
C ALA A 4 -10.52 3.06 2.00
N ILE A 5 -10.70 4.38 1.86
CA ILE A 5 -10.70 5.03 0.53
C ILE A 5 -9.32 4.94 -0.14
N GLY A 6 -8.24 4.95 0.66
CA GLY A 6 -6.88 4.72 0.19
C GLY A 6 -6.74 3.35 -0.46
N ILE A 7 -7.13 2.29 0.25
CA ILE A 7 -7.14 0.90 -0.24
C ILE A 7 -7.89 0.81 -1.56
N ALA A 8 -9.15 1.27 -1.60
CA ALA A 8 -9.99 1.20 -2.80
C ALA A 8 -9.34 1.92 -3.99
N ARG A 9 -8.78 3.12 -3.78
CA ARG A 9 -8.11 3.87 -4.84
C ARG A 9 -6.83 3.20 -5.33
N THR A 10 -6.07 2.57 -4.43
CA THR A 10 -4.83 1.86 -4.77
C THR A 10 -5.13 0.70 -5.71
N PHE A 11 -6.13 -0.13 -5.41
CA PHE A 11 -6.53 -1.23 -6.30
C PHE A 11 -7.21 -0.76 -7.57
N ALA A 12 -8.06 0.28 -7.51
CA ALA A 12 -8.67 0.84 -8.73
C ALA A 12 -7.61 1.38 -9.70
N TYR A 13 -6.59 2.09 -9.19
CA TYR A 13 -5.50 2.58 -10.02
C TYR A 13 -4.57 1.46 -10.51
N GLY A 14 -4.25 0.49 -9.65
CA GLY A 14 -3.48 -0.70 -10.03
C GLY A 14 -4.14 -1.46 -11.18
N GLY A 15 -5.45 -1.70 -11.09
CA GLY A 15 -6.25 -2.30 -12.17
C GLY A 15 -6.25 -1.47 -13.45
N TYR A 16 -6.43 -0.14 -13.37
CA TYR A 16 -6.32 0.75 -14.52
C TYR A 16 -4.93 0.69 -15.20
N LYS A 17 -3.87 0.44 -14.42
CA LYS A 17 -2.50 0.26 -14.92
C LYS A 17 -2.16 -1.17 -15.33
N ASN A 18 -3.10 -2.11 -15.23
CA ASN A 18 -2.88 -3.55 -15.43
C ASN A 18 -1.76 -4.12 -14.55
N ASN A 19 -1.57 -3.56 -13.35
CA ASN A 19 -0.64 -4.11 -12.38
C ASN A 19 -1.24 -5.37 -11.76
N GLN A 20 -0.39 -6.35 -11.45
CA GLN A 20 -0.79 -7.45 -10.58
C GLN A 20 -1.25 -6.91 -9.22
N ILE A 21 -2.16 -7.63 -8.57
CA ILE A 21 -2.61 -7.32 -7.21
C ILE A 21 -1.44 -7.57 -6.25
N TYR A 22 -0.88 -8.78 -6.28
CA TYR A 22 0.21 -9.24 -5.45
C TYR A 22 1.04 -10.30 -6.19
N ASP A 23 2.35 -10.30 -5.95
CA ASP A 23 3.29 -11.33 -6.40
C ASP A 23 4.32 -11.55 -5.26
N PRO A 24 4.36 -12.73 -4.61
CA PRO A 24 5.23 -12.97 -3.47
C PRO A 24 6.73 -12.95 -3.83
N ASP A 25 7.08 -13.13 -5.10
CA ASP A 25 8.47 -13.13 -5.57
C ASP A 25 9.03 -11.71 -5.79
N ILE A 26 8.16 -10.69 -5.85
CA ILE A 26 8.52 -9.30 -6.09
C ILE A 26 8.45 -8.49 -4.78
N LYS A 27 9.61 -8.15 -4.21
CA LYS A 27 9.69 -7.39 -2.96
C LYS A 27 9.43 -5.89 -3.15
N PRO A 28 8.92 -5.18 -2.13
CA PRO A 28 8.84 -3.73 -2.13
C PRO A 28 10.23 -3.10 -2.31
N MET A 29 10.31 -2.03 -3.09
CA MET A 29 11.56 -1.30 -3.33
C MET A 29 11.53 0.10 -2.71
N GLU A 30 12.67 0.55 -2.19
CA GLU A 30 12.86 1.97 -1.91
C GLU A 30 13.23 2.66 -3.21
N PHE A 31 12.40 3.59 -3.67
CA PHE A 31 12.66 4.33 -4.90
C PHE A 31 13.35 5.66 -4.58
N SER A 32 14.40 5.96 -5.33
CA SER A 32 15.14 7.22 -5.26
C SER A 32 14.62 8.24 -6.29
N SER A 33 13.96 7.78 -7.36
CA SER A 33 13.43 8.63 -8.42
C SER A 33 12.12 8.09 -9.02
N LEU A 34 11.35 8.97 -9.67
CA LEU A 34 10.09 8.61 -10.34
C LEU A 34 10.27 7.69 -11.55
N ASP A 35 11.44 7.70 -12.19
CA ASP A 35 11.70 6.86 -13.37
C ASP A 35 12.06 5.43 -12.97
N GLU A 36 12.66 5.22 -11.79
CA GLU A 36 12.83 3.88 -11.21
C GLU A 36 11.48 3.22 -10.91
N VAL A 37 10.53 3.98 -10.37
CA VAL A 37 9.16 3.51 -10.06
C VAL A 37 8.43 2.98 -11.30
N LYS A 38 8.63 3.61 -12.47
CA LYS A 38 7.88 3.29 -13.69
C LYS A 38 8.34 2.01 -14.38
N ASN A 39 9.62 1.68 -14.26
CA ASN A 39 10.23 0.61 -15.05
C ASN A 39 10.54 -0.66 -14.24
N ALA A 40 10.47 -0.58 -12.91
CA ALA A 40 10.73 -1.74 -12.06
C ALA A 40 9.52 -2.68 -12.00
N PRO A 41 9.72 -4.01 -11.98
CA PRO A 41 8.64 -4.96 -11.75
C PRO A 41 8.01 -4.68 -10.38
N ASN A 42 6.71 -4.43 -10.36
CA ASN A 42 6.00 -4.06 -9.14
C ASN A 42 4.53 -4.51 -9.19
N HIS A 43 3.90 -4.62 -8.03
CA HIS A 43 2.49 -4.97 -7.89
C HIS A 43 1.78 -4.03 -6.92
N THR A 44 0.45 -4.09 -6.91
CA THR A 44 -0.39 -3.12 -6.21
C THR A 44 -0.17 -3.12 -4.69
N ILE A 45 0.01 -4.30 -4.10
CA ILE A 45 0.29 -4.43 -2.65
C ILE A 45 1.61 -3.75 -2.23
N ASN A 46 2.67 -3.76 -3.04
CA ASN A 46 3.93 -3.12 -2.68
C ASN A 46 3.76 -1.60 -2.48
N HIS A 47 2.84 -0.96 -3.20
CA HIS A 47 2.55 0.47 -3.03
C HIS A 47 2.17 0.84 -1.58
N PHE A 48 1.60 -0.11 -0.82
CA PHE A 48 1.33 0.10 0.59
C PHE A 48 2.60 0.35 1.39
N TYR A 49 3.62 -0.48 1.22
CA TYR A 49 4.89 -0.37 1.94
C TYR A 49 5.78 0.73 1.40
N GLU A 50 5.83 0.87 0.08
CA GLU A 50 6.67 1.87 -0.58
C GLU A 50 6.25 3.28 -0.22
N LYS A 51 4.94 3.50 -0.01
CA LYS A 51 4.38 4.84 0.19
C LYS A 51 3.33 4.91 1.30
N LEU A 52 2.21 4.19 1.17
CA LEU A 52 1.00 4.52 1.95
C LEU A 52 1.21 4.41 3.46
N LEU A 53 1.93 3.38 3.92
CA LEU A 53 2.23 3.14 5.33
C LEU A 53 3.25 4.14 5.91
N LYS A 54 4.01 4.85 5.06
CA LYS A 54 4.94 5.92 5.48
C LYS A 54 4.27 7.28 5.62
N LEU A 55 3.03 7.44 5.13
CA LEU A 55 2.38 8.75 5.09
C LEU A 55 1.94 9.26 6.47
N LYS A 56 1.69 8.38 7.45
CA LYS A 56 1.28 8.81 8.79
C LYS A 56 2.32 9.68 9.50
N ASP A 57 3.60 9.47 9.20
CA ASP A 57 4.73 10.17 9.84
C ASP A 57 4.97 11.56 9.22
N ASN A 58 4.28 11.87 8.13
CA ASN A 58 4.39 13.14 7.40
C ASN A 58 3.20 14.09 7.68
N MET A 59 2.47 13.88 8.78
CA MET A 59 1.35 14.74 9.18
C MET A 59 1.84 15.97 9.95
N ASN A 60 1.38 17.15 9.54
CA ASN A 60 1.86 18.43 10.10
C ASN A 60 1.14 18.87 11.38
N THR A 61 -0.03 18.31 11.68
CA THR A 61 -0.83 18.66 12.87
C THR A 61 -1.14 17.42 13.70
N GLU A 62 -1.29 17.62 15.01
CA GLU A 62 -1.64 16.55 15.95
C GLU A 62 -2.95 15.84 15.55
N SER A 63 -4.01 16.60 15.26
CA SER A 63 -5.28 16.01 14.81
C SER A 63 -5.15 15.23 13.50
N ALA A 64 -4.30 15.68 12.57
CA ALA A 64 -4.03 14.93 11.35
C ALA A 64 -3.28 13.63 11.64
N ASN A 65 -2.33 13.66 12.58
CA ASN A 65 -1.59 12.49 13.04
C ASN A 65 -2.53 11.44 13.68
N GLU A 66 -3.43 11.86 14.57
CA GLU A 66 -4.45 10.98 15.17
C GLU A 66 -5.33 10.28 14.11
N ILE A 67 -5.86 11.07 13.16
CA ILE A 67 -6.67 10.53 12.05
C ILE A 67 -5.83 9.58 11.18
N ALA A 68 -4.57 9.93 10.91
CA ALA A 68 -3.69 9.12 10.10
C ALA A 68 -3.33 7.80 10.78
N ASN A 69 -3.09 7.77 12.09
CA ASN A 69 -2.84 6.54 12.85
C ASN A 69 -4.04 5.59 12.79
N ARG A 70 -5.27 6.10 12.97
CA ARG A 70 -6.47 5.26 12.82
C ARG A 70 -6.58 4.66 11.42
N ARG A 71 -6.32 5.46 10.39
CA ARG A 71 -6.37 5.02 8.98
C ARG A 71 -5.24 4.05 8.62
N HIS A 72 -4.06 4.27 9.18
CA HIS A 72 -2.89 3.40 9.06
C HIS A 72 -3.20 2.03 9.63
N LYS A 73 -3.73 1.99 10.86
CA LYS A 73 -4.08 0.73 11.52
C LYS A 73 -5.08 -0.10 10.71
N PHE A 74 -6.07 0.56 10.10
CA PHE A 74 -7.02 -0.11 9.22
C PHE A 74 -6.36 -0.74 7.98
N MET A 75 -5.34 -0.09 7.41
CA MET A 75 -4.60 -0.66 6.28
C MET A 75 -3.73 -1.85 6.71
N GLU A 76 -3.12 -1.81 7.89
CA GLU A 76 -2.40 -2.97 8.44
C GLU A 76 -3.34 -4.16 8.61
N THR A 77 -4.52 -3.96 9.22
CA THR A 77 -5.53 -5.02 9.36
C THR A 77 -6.00 -5.56 8.02
N PHE A 78 -6.21 -4.71 7.03
CA PHE A 78 -6.53 -5.16 5.67
C PHE A 78 -5.41 -6.02 5.06
N LEU A 79 -4.14 -5.62 5.24
CA LEU A 79 -3.01 -6.38 4.72
C LEU A 79 -2.85 -7.72 5.42
N ASP A 80 -3.02 -7.77 6.74
CA ASP A 80 -2.97 -9.00 7.54
C ASP A 80 -4.01 -10.02 7.01
N GLU A 81 -5.26 -9.58 6.82
CA GLU A 81 -6.32 -10.42 6.28
C GLU A 81 -6.01 -10.83 4.83
N PHE A 82 -5.56 -9.90 3.99
CA PHE A 82 -5.19 -10.18 2.60
C PHE A 82 -4.13 -11.29 2.50
N TYR A 83 -3.08 -11.25 3.32
CA TYR A 83 -2.05 -12.32 3.29
C TYR A 83 -2.52 -13.62 3.90
N TYR A 84 -3.41 -13.57 4.90
CA TYR A 84 -4.03 -14.76 5.45
C TYR A 84 -4.87 -15.47 4.38
N GLU A 85 -5.74 -14.74 3.68
CA GLU A 85 -6.54 -15.27 2.57
C GLU A 85 -5.65 -15.77 1.40
N TRP A 86 -4.58 -15.03 1.07
CA TRP A 86 -3.70 -15.39 -0.04
C TRP A 86 -2.90 -16.67 0.21
N ASN A 87 -2.38 -16.85 1.42
CA ASN A 87 -1.58 -18.02 1.80
C ASN A 87 -2.42 -19.16 2.38
N PHE A 88 -3.75 -19.10 2.22
CA PHE A 88 -4.64 -20.12 2.72
C PHE A 88 -4.35 -21.46 2.04
N ASN A 89 -3.75 -22.38 2.79
CA ASN A 89 -3.58 -23.78 2.39
C ASN A 89 -4.67 -24.59 3.10
N GLU A 90 -5.49 -25.31 2.33
CA GLU A 90 -6.50 -26.27 2.84
C GLU A 90 -5.86 -27.44 3.61
#